data_AF-E2BA10-F1
#
_entry.id   AF-E2BA10-F1
#
_cell.length_a   1.000
_cell.length_b   1.000
_cell.length_c   1.000
_cell.angle_alpha   90.00
_cell.angle_beta   90.00
_cell.angle_gamma   90.00
#
_symmetry.space_group_name_H-M   'P 1'
#
loop_
_entity.id
_entity.type
_entity.pdbx_description
1 polymer ?
#
loop_
_entity_poly.entity_id
_entity_poly.type
_entity_poly.pdbx_seq_one_letter_code
_entity_poly.pdbx_strand_id
1 'polypeptide(L)' 'GIMTAERYIDILYENLEESLLKLDLETNFIFQQDNDPKHKAKKTIAFFKSNKIK' A
#
# COMPACT_ATOMS: atom_id res chain seq x y z
N GLY A 1 -3.53 0.32 -18.77
CA GLY A 1 -2.34 1.20 -18.69
C GLY A 1 -1.23 0.50 -17.95
N ILE A 2 0.01 0.94 -18.07
CA ILE A 2 1.16 0.37 -17.34
C ILE A 2 1.07 0.78 -15.87
N MET A 3 1.20 -0.19 -14.95
CA MET A 3 1.22 0.08 -13.51
C MET A 3 2.61 0.55 -13.09
N THR A 4 2.73 1.83 -12.73
CA THR A 4 3.96 2.41 -12.17
C THR A 4 3.92 2.35 -10.65
N ALA A 5 5.08 2.55 -10.01
CA ALA A 5 5.15 2.65 -8.56
C ALA A 5 4.37 3.87 -8.03
N GLU A 6 4.35 5.00 -8.75
CA GLU A 6 3.51 6.16 -8.45
C GLU A 6 2.03 5.77 -8.44
N ARG A 7 1.55 5.18 -9.55
CA ARG A 7 0.15 4.79 -9.66
C ARG A 7 -0.25 3.77 -8.60
N TYR A 8 0.67 2.87 -8.26
CA TYR A 8 0.47 1.92 -7.17
C TYR A 8 0.31 2.62 -5.81
N ILE A 9 1.15 3.60 -5.50
CA ILE A 9 1.03 4.39 -4.27
C ILE A 9 -0.29 5.16 -4.24
N ASP A 10 -0.69 5.79 -5.36
CA ASP A 10 -1.95 6.53 -5.44
C ASP A 10 -3.15 5.62 -5.11
N ILE A 11 -3.16 4.40 -5.67
CA ILE A 11 -4.21 3.41 -5.37
C ILE A 11 -4.23 3.06 -3.88
N LEU A 12 -3.07 2.85 -3.25
CA LEU A 12 -3.02 2.53 -1.82
C LEU A 12 -3.50 3.70 -0.97
N TYR A 13 -3.07 4.92 -1.31
CA TYR A 13 -3.47 6.13 -0.60
C TYR A 13 -4.99 6.34 -0.66
N GLU A 14 -5.60 6.10 -1.82
CA GLU A 14 -7.04 6.28 -2.02
C GLU A 14 -7.87 5.17 -1.35
N ASN A 15 -7.41 3.92 -1.34
CA ASN A 15 -8.27 2.77 -1.06
C ASN A 15 -7.95 2.00 0.23
N LEU A 16 -6.72 2.11 0.77
CA LEU A 16 -6.29 1.22 1.86
C LEU A 16 -7.11 1.46 3.14
N GLU A 17 -7.24 2.73 3.57
CA GLU A 17 -7.98 3.07 4.79
C GLU A 17 -9.45 2.68 4.70
N GLU A 18 -10.11 3.00 3.58
CA GLU A 18 -11.50 2.62 3.34
C GLU A 18 -11.68 1.10 3.32
N SER A 19 -10.72 0.35 2.78
CA SER A 19 -10.75 -1.11 2.79
C SER A 19 -10.62 -1.67 4.21
N LEU A 20 -9.74 -1.10 5.04
CA LEU A 20 -9.58 -1.52 6.43
C LEU A 20 -10.83 -1.25 7.26
N LEU A 21 -11.46 -0.09 7.07
CA LEU A 21 -12.71 0.26 7.74
C LEU A 21 -13.85 -0.71 7.36
N LYS A 22 -14.01 -1.01 6.07
CA LYS A 22 -15.06 -1.94 5.59
C LYS A 22 -14.87 -3.37 6.09
N LEU A 23 -13.65 -3.74 6.43
CA LEU A 23 -13.29 -5.07 6.89
C LEU A 23 -13.12 -5.17 8.42
N ASP A 24 -13.28 -4.07 9.15
CA ASP A 24 -13.05 -3.99 10.61
C ASP A 24 -11.61 -4.39 11.00
N LEU A 25 -10.63 -3.93 10.21
CA LEU A 25 -9.19 -4.28 10.32
C LEU A 25 -8.29 -3.08 10.65
N GLU A 26 -8.87 -1.95 11.07
CA GLU A 26 -8.17 -0.67 11.25
C GLU A 26 -6.97 -0.74 12.21
N THR A 27 -7.01 -1.65 13.20
CA THR A 27 -6.01 -1.72 14.27
C THR A 27 -5.06 -2.90 14.17
N ASN A 28 -5.43 -3.98 13.48
CA ASN A 28 -4.64 -5.22 13.44
C ASN A 28 -4.77 -5.91 12.07
N PHE A 29 -3.93 -5.51 11.13
CA PHE A 29 -3.80 -6.14 9.83
C PHE A 29 -2.35 -6.40 9.46
N ILE A 30 -2.15 -7.32 8.52
CA ILE A 30 -0.86 -7.59 7.86
C ILE A 30 -1.06 -7.25 6.39
N PHE A 31 -0.24 -6.33 5.86
CA PHE A 31 -0.31 -5.98 4.45
C PHE A 31 0.52 -6.97 3.61
N GLN A 32 -0.13 -7.72 2.73
CA GLN A 32 0.52 -8.68 1.85
C GLN A 32 0.49 -8.22 0.38
N GLN A 33 1.61 -8.37 -0.31
CA GLN A 33 1.77 -8.13 -1.75
C GLN A 33 2.86 -9.04 -2.32
N ASP A 34 2.91 -9.18 -3.64
CA ASP A 34 3.99 -9.89 -4.33
C ASP A 34 5.32 -9.09 -4.30
N ASN A 35 6.39 -9.69 -4.85
CA ASN A 35 7.71 -9.06 -4.94
C ASN A 35 7.95 -8.31 -6.26
N ASP A 36 6.91 -7.80 -6.92
CA ASP A 36 7.07 -6.99 -8.14
C ASP A 36 8.00 -5.78 -7.87
N PRO A 37 8.92 -5.45 -8.80
CA PRO A 37 9.81 -4.30 -8.67
C PRO A 37 9.12 -2.99 -8.26
N LYS A 38 7.88 -2.75 -8.71
CA LYS A 38 7.14 -1.53 -8.34
C LYS A 38 6.73 -1.51 -6.86
N HIS A 39 6.48 -2.67 -6.27
CA HIS A 39 6.14 -2.83 -4.86
C HIS A 39 7.37 -2.72 -3.96
N LYS A 40 8.55 -3.02 -4.49
CA LYS A 40 9.86 -2.87 -3.82
C LYS A 40 10.60 -1.57 -4.17
N ALA A 41 10.02 -0.73 -5.01
CA ALA A 41 10.63 0.54 -5.41
C ALA A 41 10.90 1.42 -4.18
N LYS A 42 12.00 2.19 -4.22
CA LYS A 42 12.41 3.07 -3.11
C LYS A 42 11.28 3.98 -2.61
N LYS A 43 10.47 4.51 -3.53
CA LYS A 43 9.31 5.37 -3.23
C LYS A 43 8.20 4.62 -2.49
N THR A 44 7.89 3.39 -2.90
CA THR A 44 6.87 2.53 -2.27
C THR A 44 7.30 2.13 -0.87
N ILE A 45 8.56 1.76 -0.69
CA ILE A 45 9.12 1.43 0.63
C ILE A 45 9.12 2.67 1.54
N ALA A 46 9.43 3.86 1.02
CA ALA A 46 9.34 5.10 1.78
C ALA A 46 7.89 5.40 2.20
N PHE A 47 6.93 5.24 1.29
CA PHE A 47 5.50 5.38 1.58
C PHE A 47 5.05 4.45 2.72
N PHE A 48 5.43 3.16 2.70
CA PHE A 48 5.08 2.22 3.78
C PHE A 48 5.65 2.64 5.12
N LYS A 49 6.92 3.08 5.15
CA LYS A 49 7.55 3.57 6.38
C LYS A 49 6.84 4.79 6.95
N SER A 50 6.50 5.77 6.11
CA SER A 50 5.81 6.99 6.52
C SER A 50 4.40 6.71 7.05
N ASN A 51 3.69 5.75 6.45
CA ASN A 51 2.32 5.39 6.82
C ASN A 51 2.23 4.23 7.82
N LYS A 52 3.38 3.73 8.32
CA LYS A 52 3.45 2.59 9.27
C LYS A 52 2.70 1.35 8.78
N ILE A 53 2.64 1.16 7.46
CA ILE A 53 2.06 -0.04 6.83
C ILE A 53 3.05 -1.19 7.06
N LYS A 54 2.59 -2.25 7.72
CA LYS A 54 3.39 -3.42 8.09
C LYS A 54 3.11 -4.60 7.18
#